data_AF-A0A7C5VHZ6-F1
#
_entry.id   AF-A0A7C5VHZ6-F1
#
_cell.length_a   1.000
_cell.length_b   1.000
_cell.length_c   1.000
_cell.angle_alpha   90.00
_cell.angle_beta   90.00
_cell.angle_gamma   90.00
#
_symmetry.space_group_name_H-M   'P 1'
#
loop_
_entity.id
_entity.type
_entity.pdbx_description
1 polymer ?
#
loop_
_entity_poly.entity_id
_entity_poly.type
_entity_poly.pdbx_seq_one_letter_code
_entity_poly.pdbx_strand_id
1 'polypeptide(L)'
;MRRLWFWLPLLFLACTPPGPSLSLFPGRALVGEEVEARLNGMTGLGARVFVGEVEAEVTFREREQVRFRVPAVPGGPKRVRVVVGNREADGQLGVLGRVDPNRVLLRLPLGQELRLPQAFTLLRRDDLAGCDFALVELGYDGLDLGRALEQLEALDTTYKADPESLWSLGGLSGGEAVKAYAAHRRGRTGQGVKVAVLDTGVDPVVPQLPGYDFVEDDAIPQDAFPGGHGTGVAGLVREVAPGA
;
A
#
# COMPACT_ATOMS: atom_id res chain seq x y z
N MET A 1 0.06 40.53 -59.53
CA MET A 1 -0.77 39.55 -58.80
C MET A 1 0.11 38.78 -57.83
N ARG A 2 -0.06 38.95 -56.52
CA ARG A 2 0.35 37.96 -55.51
C ARG A 2 -0.28 38.34 -54.17
N ARG A 3 -1.41 37.69 -53.86
CA ARG A 3 -2.08 37.79 -52.56
C ARG A 3 -1.31 36.91 -51.57
N LEU A 4 -0.69 37.49 -50.55
CA LEU A 4 -0.22 36.74 -49.40
C LEU A 4 -1.43 36.41 -48.51
N TRP A 5 -1.77 35.14 -48.44
CA TRP A 5 -2.74 34.61 -47.49
C TRP A 5 -2.03 34.39 -46.16
N PHE A 6 -2.38 35.19 -45.15
CA PHE A 6 -2.04 34.91 -43.75
C PHE A 6 -2.97 33.81 -43.22
N TRP A 7 -2.41 32.65 -42.93
CA TRP A 7 -3.06 31.62 -42.12
C TRP A 7 -2.62 31.80 -40.67
N LEU A 8 -3.51 32.34 -39.83
CA LEU A 8 -3.40 32.23 -38.37
C LEU A 8 -3.89 30.83 -37.97
N PRO A 9 -3.11 30.01 -37.25
CA PRO A 9 -3.67 28.84 -36.58
C PRO A 9 -4.38 29.29 -35.30
N LEU A 10 -5.71 29.15 -35.26
CA LEU A 10 -6.45 29.19 -34.00
C LEU A 10 -6.09 27.94 -33.19
N LEU A 11 -5.25 28.12 -32.17
CA LEU A 11 -5.08 27.17 -31.07
C LEU A 11 -6.33 27.22 -30.19
N PHE A 12 -7.35 26.42 -30.53
CA PHE A 12 -8.41 26.09 -29.59
C PHE A 12 -7.84 25.07 -28.58
N LEU A 13 -7.43 25.57 -27.41
CA LEU A 13 -7.32 24.76 -26.20
C LEU A 13 -8.75 24.34 -25.82
N ALA A 14 -9.20 23.20 -26.36
CA ALA A 14 -10.41 22.55 -25.90
C ALA A 14 -10.16 22.05 -24.48
N CYS A 15 -10.62 22.80 -23.47
CA CYS A 15 -10.84 22.26 -22.13
C CYS A 15 -11.95 21.21 -22.23
N THR A 16 -11.59 19.98 -22.60
CA THR A 16 -12.49 18.84 -22.40
C THR A 16 -12.67 18.68 -20.90
N PRO A 17 -13.91 18.73 -20.38
CA PRO A 17 -14.14 18.49 -18.96
C PRO A 17 -13.55 17.12 -18.59
N PRO A 18 -12.88 17.00 -17.43
CA PRO A 18 -12.31 15.73 -17.01
C PRO A 18 -13.41 14.66 -16.99
N GLY A 19 -13.05 13.46 -17.48
CA GLY A 19 -13.94 12.31 -17.44
C GLY A 19 -14.35 11.94 -16.00
N PRO A 20 -15.32 11.03 -15.84
CA PRO A 20 -15.66 10.52 -14.51
C PRO A 20 -14.41 9.99 -13.79
N SER A 21 -14.34 10.22 -12.48
CA SER A 21 -13.27 9.68 -11.65
C SER A 21 -13.85 9.09 -10.37
N LEU A 22 -13.05 8.26 -9.68
CA LEU A 22 -13.41 7.71 -8.39
C LEU A 22 -12.26 7.75 -7.40
N SER A 23 -12.59 7.76 -6.11
CA SER A 23 -11.67 7.42 -5.03
C SER A 23 -12.24 6.27 -4.21
N LEU A 24 -11.35 5.44 -3.65
CA LEU A 24 -11.72 4.25 -2.89
C LEU A 24 -11.39 4.45 -1.41
N PHE A 25 -12.26 3.94 -0.54
CA PHE A 25 -12.02 3.90 0.90
C PHE A 25 -12.64 2.62 1.52
N PRO A 26 -11.84 1.75 2.17
CA PRO A 26 -10.39 1.80 2.24
C PRO A 26 -9.71 1.55 0.87
N GLY A 27 -8.48 2.01 0.70
CA GLY A 27 -7.66 1.79 -0.50
C GLY A 27 -7.02 0.40 -0.55
N ARG A 28 -7.02 -0.32 0.57
CA ARG A 28 -6.67 -1.75 0.68
C ARG A 28 -7.77 -2.50 1.41
N ALA A 29 -8.06 -3.74 1.00
CA ALA A 29 -9.13 -4.53 1.63
C ALA A 29 -8.94 -6.04 1.40
N LEU A 30 -9.44 -6.86 2.34
CA LEU A 30 -9.57 -8.30 2.15
C LEU A 30 -10.75 -8.66 1.26
N VAL A 31 -10.70 -9.85 0.66
CA VAL A 31 -11.88 -10.46 0.03
C VAL A 31 -13.02 -10.53 1.03
N GLY A 32 -14.20 -10.03 0.65
CA GLY A 32 -15.40 -9.99 1.47
C GLY A 32 -15.63 -8.68 2.25
N GLU A 33 -14.59 -7.86 2.44
CA GLU A 33 -14.72 -6.54 3.08
C GLU A 33 -15.47 -5.55 2.19
N GLU A 34 -16.09 -4.54 2.80
CA GLU A 34 -16.83 -3.51 2.09
C GLU A 34 -15.95 -2.29 1.79
N VAL A 35 -15.89 -1.93 0.51
CA VAL A 35 -15.18 -0.74 0.01
C VAL A 35 -16.18 0.27 -0.53
N GLU A 36 -15.94 1.54 -0.21
CA GLU A 36 -16.68 2.69 -0.71
C GLU A 36 -15.95 3.30 -1.91
N ALA A 37 -16.66 3.43 -3.04
CA ALA A 37 -16.25 4.23 -4.17
C ALA A 37 -17.01 5.57 -4.17
N ARG A 38 -16.29 6.68 -4.01
CA ARG A 38 -16.83 8.03 -4.19
C ARG A 38 -16.63 8.46 -5.64
N LEU A 39 -17.70 8.91 -6.29
CA LEU A 39 -17.74 9.18 -7.72
C LEU A 39 -17.79 10.68 -7.96
N ASN A 40 -16.97 11.16 -8.90
CA ASN A 40 -17.02 12.53 -9.38
C ASN A 40 -17.41 12.55 -10.85
N GLY A 41 -18.36 13.40 -11.21
CA GLY A 41 -18.81 13.55 -12.60
C GLY A 41 -19.69 12.42 -13.13
N MET A 42 -20.13 11.47 -12.30
CA MET A 42 -21.13 10.44 -12.66
C MET A 42 -21.99 10.04 -11.47
N THR A 43 -23.15 9.41 -11.74
CA THR A 43 -24.05 8.90 -10.70
C THR A 43 -23.73 7.46 -10.32
N GLY A 44 -23.83 7.07 -9.05
CA GLY A 44 -23.71 5.68 -8.58
C GLY A 44 -25.00 4.85 -8.69
N LEU A 45 -26.12 5.51 -9.01
CA LEU A 45 -27.41 4.84 -9.20
C LEU A 45 -27.35 3.89 -10.40
N GLY A 46 -27.64 2.61 -10.17
CA GLY A 46 -27.57 1.56 -11.19
C GLY A 46 -26.16 1.16 -11.61
N ALA A 47 -25.12 1.59 -10.88
CA ALA A 47 -23.75 1.27 -11.24
C ALA A 47 -23.44 -0.23 -11.19
N ARG A 48 -22.51 -0.73 -12.00
CA ARG A 48 -21.92 -2.06 -11.80
C ARG A 48 -20.48 -1.86 -11.40
N VAL A 49 -20.02 -2.62 -10.42
CA VAL A 49 -18.64 -2.50 -9.93
C VAL A 49 -17.88 -3.75 -10.32
N PHE A 50 -16.69 -3.59 -10.88
CA PHE A 50 -15.79 -4.68 -11.22
C PHE A 50 -14.46 -4.48 -10.49
N VAL A 51 -13.92 -5.56 -9.92
CA VAL A 51 -12.58 -5.60 -9.34
C VAL A 51 -11.76 -6.56 -10.19
N GLY A 52 -10.82 -6.02 -10.97
CA GLY A 52 -10.22 -6.71 -12.11
C GLY A 52 -11.31 -7.08 -13.14
N GLU A 53 -11.40 -8.37 -13.44
CA GLU A 53 -12.39 -8.92 -14.38
C GLU A 53 -13.66 -9.45 -13.71
N VAL A 54 -13.74 -9.41 -12.37
CA VAL A 54 -14.84 -10.00 -11.61
C VAL A 54 -15.82 -8.92 -11.18
N GLU A 55 -17.11 -9.13 -11.44
CA GLU A 55 -18.17 -8.25 -10.95
C GLU A 55 -18.34 -8.41 -9.43
N ALA A 56 -18.31 -7.29 -8.72
CA ALA A 56 -18.45 -7.22 -7.27
C ALA A 56 -19.92 -7.08 -6.87
N GLU A 57 -20.28 -7.67 -5.73
CA GLU A 57 -21.59 -7.45 -5.12
C GLU A 57 -21.69 -6.01 -4.62
N VAL A 58 -22.64 -5.25 -5.15
CA VAL A 58 -22.91 -3.89 -4.68
C VAL A 58 -23.93 -3.92 -3.55
N THR A 59 -23.52 -3.44 -2.38
CA THR A 59 -24.31 -3.43 -1.13
C THR A 59 -25.06 -2.12 -0.94
N PHE A 60 -24.56 -1.01 -1.48
CA PHE A 60 -25.16 0.32 -1.34
C PHE A 60 -24.97 1.18 -2.59
N ARG A 61 -25.96 2.04 -2.88
CA ARG A 61 -25.96 2.94 -4.02
C ARG A 61 -26.56 4.28 -3.67
N GLU A 62 -25.87 5.33 -4.05
CA GLU A 62 -26.33 6.71 -3.97
C GLU A 62 -25.84 7.49 -5.19
N ARG A 63 -26.16 8.78 -5.27
CA ARG A 63 -25.75 9.65 -6.38
C ARG A 63 -24.23 9.69 -6.54
N GLU A 64 -23.47 9.93 -5.49
CA GLU A 64 -22.01 10.13 -5.63
C GLU A 64 -21.20 9.02 -4.92
N GLN A 65 -21.88 7.93 -4.55
CA GLN A 65 -21.31 6.90 -3.70
C GLN A 65 -21.86 5.52 -4.06
N VAL A 66 -20.98 4.53 -4.09
CA VAL A 66 -21.32 3.11 -4.23
C VAL A 66 -20.50 2.34 -3.21
N ARG A 67 -21.10 1.39 -2.51
CA ARG A 67 -20.35 0.43 -1.68
C ARG A 67 -20.47 -0.97 -2.24
N PHE A 68 -19.38 -1.71 -2.22
CA PHE A 68 -19.32 -3.06 -2.77
C PHE A 68 -18.45 -3.96 -1.89
N ARG A 69 -18.74 -5.26 -1.92
CA ARG A 69 -17.89 -6.27 -1.30
C ARG A 69 -16.79 -6.68 -2.26
N VAL A 70 -15.55 -6.75 -1.78
CA VAL A 70 -14.43 -7.25 -2.58
C VAL A 70 -14.70 -8.70 -3.00
N PRO A 71 -14.80 -9.01 -4.31
CA PRO A 71 -15.10 -10.35 -4.79
C PRO A 71 -13.90 -11.29 -4.62
N ALA A 72 -14.10 -12.58 -4.86
CA ALA A 72 -13.03 -13.57 -4.81
C ALA A 72 -12.04 -13.37 -5.98
N VAL A 73 -10.98 -12.60 -5.72
CA VAL A 73 -9.88 -12.32 -6.66
C VAL A 73 -8.52 -12.51 -5.95
N PRO A 74 -7.43 -12.80 -6.69
CA PRO A 74 -6.10 -12.88 -6.10
C PRO A 74 -5.66 -11.56 -5.47
N GLY A 75 -4.76 -11.63 -4.48
CA GLY A 75 -4.14 -10.46 -3.87
C GLY A 75 -3.32 -9.60 -4.85
N GLY A 76 -2.88 -8.44 -4.37
CA GLY A 76 -2.15 -7.42 -5.13
C GLY A 76 -3.08 -6.39 -5.78
N PRO A 77 -2.51 -5.41 -6.51
CA PRO A 77 -3.26 -4.30 -7.10
C PRO A 77 -4.30 -4.81 -8.10
N LYS A 78 -5.53 -4.30 -7.97
CA LYS A 78 -6.65 -4.57 -8.89
C LYS A 78 -7.27 -3.28 -9.35
N ARG A 79 -7.49 -3.17 -10.66
CA ARG A 79 -8.28 -2.09 -11.26
C ARG A 79 -9.72 -2.21 -10.77
N VAL A 80 -10.29 -1.13 -10.27
CA VAL A 80 -11.71 -1.04 -9.92
C VAL A 80 -12.42 -0.18 -10.94
N ARG A 81 -13.47 -0.72 -11.55
CA ARG A 81 -14.29 -0.04 -12.55
C ARG A 81 -15.70 0.13 -12.04
N VAL A 82 -16.21 1.36 -12.08
CA VAL A 82 -17.61 1.66 -11.78
C VAL A 82 -18.29 2.08 -13.07
N VAL A 83 -19.23 1.27 -13.56
CA VAL A 83 -19.83 1.39 -14.88
C VAL A 83 -21.32 1.72 -14.78
N VAL A 84 -21.77 2.78 -15.45
CA VAL A 84 -23.19 3.18 -15.54
C VAL A 84 -23.51 3.54 -16.99
N GLY A 85 -24.24 2.66 -17.68
CA GLY A 85 -24.46 2.80 -19.12
C GLY A 85 -23.13 2.85 -19.89
N ASN A 86 -22.88 3.97 -20.58
CA ASN A 86 -21.65 4.19 -21.35
C ASN A 86 -20.58 5.00 -20.59
N ARG A 87 -20.77 5.25 -19.29
CA ARG A 87 -19.81 5.98 -18.45
C ARG A 87 -19.09 5.02 -17.52
N GLU A 88 -17.78 5.20 -17.40
CA GLU A 88 -16.90 4.43 -16.52
C GLU A 88 -16.05 5.40 -15.71
N ALA A 89 -15.85 5.09 -14.42
CA ALA A 89 -14.82 5.67 -13.58
C ALA A 89 -13.88 4.56 -13.10
N ASP A 90 -12.61 4.92 -12.93
CA ASP A 90 -11.51 3.99 -12.67
C ASP A 90 -10.72 4.35 -11.43
N GLY A 91 -10.32 3.33 -10.67
CA GLY A 91 -9.35 3.43 -9.58
C GLY A 91 -8.57 2.14 -9.38
N GLN A 92 -7.75 2.10 -8.35
CA GLN A 92 -6.94 0.93 -7.99
C GLN A 92 -7.17 0.58 -6.53
N LEU A 93 -7.48 -0.69 -6.27
CA LEU A 93 -7.63 -1.28 -4.93
C LEU A 93 -6.47 -2.25 -4.69
N GLY A 94 -5.82 -2.14 -3.53
CA GLY A 94 -4.92 -3.20 -3.06
C GLY A 94 -5.75 -4.33 -2.44
N VAL A 95 -5.92 -5.44 -3.16
CA VAL A 95 -6.55 -6.62 -2.58
C VAL A 95 -5.52 -7.33 -1.72
N LEU A 96 -5.78 -7.43 -0.42
CA LEU A 96 -4.87 -8.08 0.50
C LEU A 96 -4.83 -9.58 0.20
N GLY A 97 -3.62 -10.14 0.21
CA GLY A 97 -3.40 -11.57 0.02
C GLY A 97 -3.81 -12.38 1.26
N ARG A 98 -3.03 -13.42 1.53
CA ARG A 98 -3.22 -14.20 2.76
C ARG A 98 -2.50 -13.48 3.90
N VAL A 99 -3.26 -12.98 4.87
CA VAL A 99 -2.75 -12.24 6.03
C VAL A 99 -3.46 -12.69 7.30
N ASP A 100 -2.97 -12.24 8.44
CA ASP A 100 -3.75 -12.31 9.67
C ASP A 100 -4.80 -11.19 9.67
N PRO A 101 -6.11 -11.51 9.77
CA PRO A 101 -7.18 -10.52 9.64
C PRO A 101 -7.42 -9.71 10.91
N ASN A 102 -6.65 -9.92 11.99
CA ASN A 102 -6.84 -9.25 13.28
C ASN A 102 -5.57 -8.58 13.79
N ARG A 103 -4.50 -8.61 12.99
CA ARG A 103 -3.19 -8.10 13.38
C ARG A 103 -2.61 -7.27 12.26
N VAL A 104 -1.80 -6.31 12.63
CA VAL A 104 -1.03 -5.48 11.69
C VAL A 104 0.36 -5.21 12.24
N LEU A 105 1.35 -5.24 11.35
CA LEU A 105 2.70 -4.79 11.67
C LEU A 105 2.83 -3.32 11.31
N LEU A 106 3.28 -2.51 12.26
CA LEU A 106 3.57 -1.10 12.07
C LEU A 106 5.08 -0.87 12.19
N ARG A 107 5.67 -0.21 11.20
CA ARG A 107 7.03 0.32 11.29
C ARG A 107 6.99 1.71 11.91
N LEU A 108 7.79 1.94 12.96
CA LEU A 108 7.83 3.21 13.69
C LEU A 108 9.28 3.68 13.90
N PRO A 109 9.65 4.93 13.59
CA PRO A 109 10.95 5.49 13.97
C PRO A 109 11.30 5.29 15.45
N LEU A 110 12.58 5.03 15.74
CA LEU A 110 13.03 4.75 17.10
C LEU A 110 12.84 5.97 18.01
N GLY A 111 12.30 5.74 19.21
CA GLY A 111 11.98 6.82 20.16
C GLY A 111 10.70 7.60 19.86
N GLN A 112 10.01 7.34 18.75
CA GLN A 112 8.70 7.94 18.49
C GLN A 112 7.64 7.37 19.43
N GLU A 113 6.81 8.26 19.96
CA GLU A 113 5.67 7.89 20.81
C GLU A 113 4.57 7.28 19.93
N LEU A 114 4.09 6.10 20.31
CA LEU A 114 3.03 5.41 19.61
C LEU A 114 1.67 5.88 20.15
N ARG A 115 0.84 6.47 19.29
CA ARG A 115 -0.52 6.93 19.65
C ARG A 115 -1.55 6.04 18.99
N LEU A 116 -2.19 5.19 19.78
CA LEU A 116 -3.18 4.23 19.30
C LEU A 116 -4.61 4.70 19.59
N PRO A 117 -5.54 4.61 18.62
CA PRO A 117 -6.97 4.73 18.87
C PRO A 117 -7.47 3.61 19.78
N GLN A 118 -8.65 3.78 20.39
CA GLN A 118 -9.24 2.77 21.29
C GLN A 118 -9.42 1.39 20.66
N ALA A 119 -9.60 1.32 19.33
CA ALA A 119 -9.78 0.07 18.61
C ALA A 119 -8.49 -0.77 18.52
N PHE A 120 -7.32 -0.21 18.87
CA PHE A 120 -6.02 -0.86 18.70
C PHE A 120 -5.38 -1.19 20.04
N THR A 121 -4.74 -2.34 20.10
CA THR A 121 -3.98 -2.82 21.26
C THR A 121 -2.56 -3.13 20.84
N LEU A 122 -1.58 -2.62 21.58
CA LEU A 122 -0.18 -3.02 21.42
C LEU A 122 0.00 -4.47 21.87
N LEU A 123 0.39 -5.34 20.96
CA LEU A 123 0.68 -6.75 21.26
C LEU A 123 2.17 -6.96 21.54
N ARG A 124 3.01 -6.39 20.68
CA ARG A 124 4.48 -6.55 20.76
C ARG A 124 5.19 -5.34 20.19
N ARG A 125 6.38 -5.04 20.71
CA ARG A 125 7.30 -4.04 20.17
C ARG A 125 8.72 -4.58 20.22
N ASP A 126 9.39 -4.55 19.08
CA ASP A 126 10.80 -4.90 18.94
C ASP A 126 11.58 -3.68 18.42
N ASP A 127 12.43 -3.11 19.26
CA ASP A 127 13.30 -1.99 18.87
C ASP A 127 14.51 -2.51 18.08
N LEU A 128 14.61 -2.16 16.80
CA LEU A 128 15.74 -2.50 15.95
C LEU A 128 16.75 -1.34 15.94
N ALA A 129 17.46 -1.18 17.07
CA ALA A 129 18.44 -0.09 17.28
C ALA A 129 19.50 0.05 16.19
N GLY A 130 19.87 -1.04 15.51
CA GLY A 130 20.80 -1.00 14.38
C GLY A 130 20.22 -0.45 13.07
N CYS A 131 18.92 -0.17 13.03
CA CYS A 131 18.18 0.30 11.86
C CYS A 131 17.38 1.58 12.11
N ASP A 132 17.48 2.21 13.28
CA ASP A 132 16.75 3.43 13.68
C ASP A 132 15.21 3.35 13.55
N PHE A 133 14.62 2.15 13.66
CA PHE A 133 13.18 1.96 13.80
C PHE A 133 12.82 0.81 14.75
N ALA A 134 11.55 0.75 15.15
CA ALA A 134 10.91 -0.33 15.87
C ALA A 134 9.84 -0.99 14.99
N LEU A 135 9.68 -2.30 15.17
CA LEU A 135 8.56 -3.06 14.65
C LEU A 135 7.52 -3.20 15.75
N VAL A 136 6.29 -2.82 15.45
CA VAL A 136 5.18 -2.77 16.40
C VAL A 136 4.05 -3.65 15.90
N GLU A 137 3.78 -4.75 16.60
CA GLU A 137 2.63 -5.61 16.31
C GLU A 137 1.42 -5.08 17.07
N LEU A 138 0.36 -4.81 16.33
CA LEU A 138 -0.91 -4.32 16.85
C LEU A 138 -2.01 -5.34 16.59
N GLY A 139 -2.85 -5.54 17.60
CA GLY A 139 -4.16 -6.16 17.44
C GLY A 139 -5.22 -5.07 17.30
N TYR A 140 -6.34 -5.39 16.71
CA TYR A 140 -7.49 -4.49 16.66
C TYR A 140 -8.81 -5.27 16.71
N ASP A 141 -9.88 -4.57 17.08
CA ASP A 141 -11.24 -5.14 17.14
C ASP A 141 -12.28 -4.12 16.65
N GLY A 142 -13.42 -4.62 16.19
CA GLY A 142 -14.56 -3.82 15.74
C GLY A 142 -14.36 -3.12 14.39
N LEU A 143 -13.31 -3.47 13.63
CA LEU A 143 -12.98 -2.91 12.32
C LEU A 143 -12.62 -4.03 11.33
N ASP A 144 -13.01 -3.84 10.07
CA ASP A 144 -12.42 -4.56 8.94
C ASP A 144 -10.93 -4.18 8.80
N LEU A 145 -10.08 -5.11 8.35
CA LEU A 145 -8.63 -4.90 8.23
C LEU A 145 -8.32 -3.68 7.37
N GLY A 146 -8.95 -3.56 6.20
CA GLY A 146 -8.76 -2.39 5.33
C GLY A 146 -9.01 -1.05 6.04
N ARG A 147 -10.04 -0.99 6.90
CA ARG A 147 -10.35 0.23 7.68
C ARG A 147 -9.36 0.45 8.82
N ALA A 148 -8.89 -0.62 9.44
CA ALA A 148 -7.86 -0.54 10.46
C ALA A 148 -6.56 0.04 9.89
N LEU A 149 -6.16 -0.38 8.69
CA LEU A 149 -4.99 0.15 7.98
C LEU A 149 -5.12 1.65 7.70
N GLU A 150 -6.24 2.07 7.09
CA GLU A 150 -6.52 3.49 6.83
C GLU A 150 -6.47 4.33 8.11
N GLN A 151 -7.07 3.82 9.19
CA GLN A 151 -7.09 4.54 10.46
C GLN A 151 -5.68 4.71 11.03
N LEU A 152 -4.80 3.71 10.92
CA LEU A 152 -3.41 3.82 11.37
C LEU A 152 -2.61 4.82 10.52
N GLU A 153 -2.70 4.71 9.20
CA GLU A 153 -1.93 5.55 8.26
C GLU A 153 -2.41 7.02 8.29
N ALA A 154 -3.67 7.25 8.67
CA ALA A 154 -4.19 8.60 8.89
C ALA A 154 -3.68 9.28 10.17
N LEU A 155 -3.15 8.53 11.15
CA LEU A 155 -2.62 9.11 12.39
C LEU A 155 -1.28 9.81 12.17
N ASP A 156 -0.45 9.23 11.30
CA ASP A 156 0.88 9.71 11.01
C ASP A 156 1.32 9.19 9.64
N THR A 157 1.75 10.08 8.74
CA THR A 157 2.16 9.70 7.38
C THR A 157 3.44 8.86 7.35
N THR A 158 4.15 8.74 8.47
CA THR A 158 5.30 7.84 8.62
C THR A 158 4.91 6.41 8.96
N TYR A 159 3.65 6.18 9.38
CA TYR A 159 3.16 4.86 9.70
C TYR A 159 3.00 4.06 8.41
N LYS A 160 3.78 3.00 8.29
CA LYS A 160 3.64 2.00 7.23
C LYS A 160 3.04 0.75 7.86
N ALA A 161 1.74 0.61 7.70
CA ALA A 161 0.97 -0.50 8.24
C ALA A 161 0.95 -1.65 7.22
N ASP A 162 1.56 -2.76 7.59
CA ASP A 162 1.79 -3.92 6.72
C ASP A 162 1.27 -5.21 7.38
N PRO A 163 0.07 -5.68 7.01
CA PRO A 163 -0.44 -6.96 7.49
C PRO A 163 0.20 -8.18 6.79
N GLU A 164 0.88 -7.98 5.65
CA GLU A 164 1.50 -9.05 4.85
C GLU A 164 2.87 -9.47 5.41
N SER A 165 3.56 -8.59 6.15
CA SER A 165 4.83 -8.90 6.84
C SER A 165 4.69 -9.70 8.14
N LEU A 166 3.48 -9.91 8.66
CA LEU A 166 3.26 -10.61 9.95
C LEU A 166 3.67 -12.09 9.96
N TRP A 167 3.90 -12.68 8.79
CA TRP A 167 4.32 -14.08 8.64
C TRP A 167 5.68 -14.37 9.29
N SER A 168 6.47 -13.33 9.59
CA SER A 168 7.78 -13.42 10.25
C SER A 168 7.74 -13.32 11.79
N LEU A 169 6.59 -12.99 12.41
CA LEU A 169 6.55 -12.54 13.81
C LEU A 169 5.75 -13.42 14.79
N GLY A 170 5.46 -14.66 14.44
CA GLY A 170 4.76 -15.65 15.30
C GLY A 170 5.50 -16.10 16.58
N GLY A 171 6.26 -15.20 17.23
CA GLY A 171 6.91 -15.41 18.52
C GLY A 171 8.43 -15.22 18.50
N LEU A 172 9.08 -15.42 17.35
CA LEU A 172 10.53 -15.28 17.16
C LEU A 172 10.77 -14.21 16.10
N SER A 173 11.71 -13.29 16.31
CA SER A 173 12.09 -12.36 15.23
C SER A 173 12.67 -13.14 14.05
N GLY A 174 12.60 -12.62 12.82
CA GLY A 174 13.15 -13.30 11.65
C GLY A 174 14.63 -13.67 11.85
N GLY A 175 15.41 -12.78 12.44
CA GLY A 175 16.80 -13.02 12.84
C GLY A 175 16.95 -14.10 13.91
N GLU A 176 16.05 -14.18 14.88
CA GLU A 176 16.05 -15.23 15.91
C GLU A 176 15.69 -16.60 15.33
N ALA A 177 14.65 -16.66 14.49
CA ALA A 177 14.19 -17.88 13.83
C ALA A 177 15.30 -18.53 12.99
N VAL A 178 16.09 -17.72 12.27
CA VAL A 178 17.23 -18.19 11.47
C VAL A 178 18.56 -18.22 12.24
N LYS A 179 18.54 -17.90 13.54
CA LYS A 179 19.75 -17.80 14.40
C LYS A 179 20.81 -16.86 13.84
N ALA A 180 20.41 -15.77 13.18
CA ALA A 180 21.29 -14.73 12.63
C ALA A 180 22.28 -14.23 13.69
N TYR A 181 21.82 -14.02 14.94
CA TYR A 181 22.66 -13.59 16.05
C TYR A 181 23.82 -14.56 16.34
N ALA A 182 23.60 -15.86 16.20
CA ALA A 182 24.67 -16.84 16.36
C ALA A 182 25.71 -16.77 15.23
N ALA A 183 25.29 -16.41 14.01
CA ALA A 183 26.17 -16.14 12.87
C ALA A 183 26.95 -14.83 13.08
N HIS A 184 26.29 -13.78 13.55
CA HIS A 184 26.92 -12.49 13.86
C HIS A 184 28.01 -12.63 14.92
N ARG A 185 27.78 -13.41 16.00
CA ARG A 185 28.80 -13.73 17.02
C ARG A 185 30.02 -14.47 16.46
N ARG A 186 29.92 -15.05 15.26
CA ARG A 186 31.02 -15.68 14.52
C ARG A 186 31.60 -14.78 13.41
N GLY A 187 31.25 -13.49 13.43
CA GLY A 187 31.69 -12.50 12.44
C GLY A 187 31.02 -12.64 11.07
N ARG A 188 29.91 -13.36 10.96
CA ARG A 188 29.18 -13.54 9.69
C ARG A 188 28.00 -12.58 9.64
N THR A 189 28.20 -11.41 9.04
CA THR A 189 27.22 -10.33 8.98
C THR A 189 26.62 -10.12 7.59
N GLY A 190 27.07 -10.86 6.58
CA GLY A 190 26.74 -10.59 5.17
C GLY A 190 27.70 -9.64 4.47
N GLN A 191 28.82 -9.27 5.11
CA GLN A 191 29.84 -8.41 4.51
C GLN A 191 30.27 -8.90 3.11
N GLY A 192 30.18 -8.01 2.13
CA GLY A 192 30.53 -8.28 0.73
C GLY A 192 29.46 -9.00 -0.08
N VAL A 193 28.30 -9.31 0.53
CA VAL A 193 27.11 -9.80 -0.16
C VAL A 193 26.25 -8.59 -0.53
N LYS A 194 25.64 -8.61 -1.70
CA LYS A 194 24.62 -7.63 -2.09
C LYS A 194 23.28 -8.36 -2.14
N VAL A 195 22.25 -7.78 -1.53
CA VAL A 195 20.88 -8.30 -1.58
C VAL A 195 20.04 -7.31 -2.38
N ALA A 196 19.43 -7.79 -3.47
CA ALA A 196 18.45 -7.01 -4.22
C ALA A 196 17.06 -7.29 -3.65
N VAL A 197 16.36 -6.23 -3.23
CA VAL A 197 14.96 -6.29 -2.83
C VAL A 197 14.11 -5.89 -4.05
N LEU A 198 13.33 -6.83 -4.56
CA LEU A 198 12.43 -6.66 -5.70
C LEU A 198 11.00 -6.64 -5.17
N ASP A 199 10.52 -5.46 -4.81
CA ASP A 199 9.27 -5.28 -4.08
C ASP A 199 8.65 -3.91 -4.43
N THR A 200 7.83 -3.32 -3.56
CA THR A 200 7.21 -1.99 -3.76
C THR A 200 8.18 -0.81 -3.66
N GLY A 201 9.48 -1.06 -3.53
CA GLY A 201 10.53 -0.05 -3.30
C GLY A 201 11.12 -0.12 -1.90
N VAL A 202 12.11 0.72 -1.62
CA VAL A 202 12.77 0.84 -0.30
C VAL A 202 13.03 2.32 0.01
N ASP A 203 12.48 2.81 1.10
CA ASP A 203 12.73 4.19 1.54
C ASP A 203 14.21 4.42 1.93
N PRO A 204 14.76 5.64 1.72
CA PRO A 204 16.15 5.97 2.02
C PRO A 204 16.54 5.92 3.51
N VAL A 205 15.57 5.70 4.39
CA VAL A 205 15.79 5.44 5.82
C VAL A 205 16.53 4.12 6.07
N VAL A 206 16.41 3.14 5.15
CA VAL A 206 17.24 1.94 5.16
C VAL A 206 18.48 2.21 4.31
N PRO A 207 19.71 2.18 4.87
CA PRO A 207 20.92 2.36 4.07
C PRO A 207 20.97 1.33 2.94
N GLN A 208 21.06 1.81 1.70
CA GLN A 208 20.96 0.98 0.51
C GLN A 208 21.95 1.40 -0.56
N LEU A 209 22.31 0.44 -1.42
CA LEU A 209 23.05 0.69 -2.65
C LEU A 209 22.11 1.33 -3.70
N PRO A 210 22.65 1.95 -4.77
CA PRO A 210 21.81 2.41 -5.88
C PRO A 210 20.93 1.29 -6.44
N GLY A 211 19.66 1.61 -6.70
CA GLY A 211 18.67 0.73 -7.31
C GLY A 211 17.96 1.40 -8.49
N TYR A 212 16.82 0.84 -8.90
CA TYR A 212 16.02 1.35 -10.02
C TYR A 212 14.54 1.10 -9.78
N ASP A 213 13.71 2.08 -10.14
CA ASP A 213 12.26 1.97 -10.14
C ASP A 213 11.77 1.65 -11.56
N PHE A 214 11.27 0.42 -11.76
CA PHE A 214 10.74 0.00 -13.06
C PHE A 214 9.26 0.38 -13.27
N VAL A 215 8.57 0.88 -12.25
CA VAL A 215 7.18 1.33 -12.34
C VAL A 215 7.15 2.79 -12.81
N GLU A 216 7.94 3.65 -12.18
CA GLU A 216 8.09 5.06 -12.55
C GLU A 216 9.17 5.32 -13.62
N ASP A 217 10.00 4.31 -13.93
CA ASP A 217 11.12 4.38 -14.88
C ASP A 217 12.18 5.42 -14.50
N ASP A 218 12.65 5.37 -13.25
CA ASP A 218 13.67 6.26 -12.72
C ASP A 218 14.69 5.57 -11.78
N ALA A 219 15.69 6.33 -11.31
CA ALA A 219 16.77 5.82 -10.47
C ALA A 219 16.48 5.92 -8.95
N ILE A 220 15.23 6.21 -8.57
CA ILE A 220 14.80 6.44 -7.18
C ILE A 220 13.82 5.32 -6.78
N PRO A 221 14.31 4.17 -6.28
CA PRO A 221 13.47 3.01 -5.94
C PRO A 221 12.76 3.20 -4.59
N GLN A 222 12.05 4.30 -4.43
CA GLN A 222 11.35 4.68 -3.20
C GLN A 222 10.11 3.80 -2.98
N ASP A 223 9.80 3.52 -1.73
CA ASP A 223 8.61 2.74 -1.37
C ASP A 223 7.39 3.66 -1.27
N ALA A 224 7.02 4.26 -2.40
CA ALA A 224 5.93 5.24 -2.52
C ALA A 224 4.55 4.61 -2.74
N PHE A 225 4.48 3.27 -2.84
CA PHE A 225 3.21 2.58 -2.96
C PHE A 225 2.34 2.78 -1.69
N PRO A 226 1.04 3.10 -1.84
CA PRO A 226 0.11 3.11 -0.71
C PRO A 226 0.12 1.76 0.00
N GLY A 227 0.49 1.75 1.29
CA GLY A 227 0.66 0.52 2.04
C GLY A 227 1.91 -0.29 1.70
N GLY A 228 2.98 0.38 1.28
CA GLY A 228 4.24 -0.22 0.84
C GLY A 228 4.82 -1.28 1.81
N HIS A 229 5.37 -2.34 1.21
CA HIS A 229 5.86 -3.56 1.86
C HIS A 229 7.39 -3.65 1.82
N GLY A 230 8.00 -3.18 0.73
CA GLY A 230 9.43 -3.37 0.46
C GLY A 230 10.39 -2.75 1.49
N THR A 231 10.04 -1.61 2.10
CA THR A 231 10.86 -1.05 3.20
C THR A 231 10.91 -1.97 4.41
N GLY A 232 9.80 -2.65 4.73
CA GLY A 232 9.74 -3.66 5.80
C GLY A 232 10.63 -4.85 5.48
N VAL A 233 10.55 -5.37 4.26
CA VAL A 233 11.41 -6.46 3.75
C VAL A 233 12.89 -6.09 3.83
N ALA A 234 13.28 -4.90 3.37
CA ALA A 234 14.64 -4.41 3.44
C ALA A 234 15.15 -4.30 4.90
N GLY A 235 14.26 -3.90 5.82
CA GLY A 235 14.52 -3.93 7.25
C GLY A 235 14.85 -5.33 7.77
N LEU A 236 14.08 -6.35 7.38
CA LEU A 236 14.34 -7.75 7.75
C LEU A 236 15.67 -8.26 7.19
N VAL A 237 15.99 -7.92 5.93
CA VAL A 237 17.30 -8.22 5.35
C VAL A 237 18.41 -7.62 6.20
N ARG A 238 18.24 -6.36 6.64
CA ARG A 238 19.24 -5.66 7.45
C ARG A 238 19.37 -6.23 8.87
N GLU A 239 18.29 -6.74 9.46
CA GLU A 239 18.30 -7.49 10.73
C GLU A 239 19.14 -8.78 10.60
N VAL A 240 18.91 -9.55 9.53
CA VAL A 240 19.58 -10.85 9.32
C VAL A 240 21.03 -10.68 8.86
N ALA A 241 21.29 -9.75 7.96
CA ALA A 241 22.58 -9.53 7.29
C ALA A 241 23.03 -8.06 7.41
N PRO A 242 23.43 -7.59 8.60
CA PRO A 242 23.73 -6.18 8.84
C PRO A 242 24.98 -5.62 8.13
N GLY A 243 25.78 -6.47 7.47
CA GLY A 243 26.94 -6.06 6.69
C GLY A 243 26.74 -6.16 5.18
N ALA A 244 25.57 -6.60 4.71
CA ALA A 244 25.21 -6.63 3.30
C ALA A 244 24.95 -5.22 2.75
#